data_AF-A0A553MN80-F1
#
_entry.id   AF-A0A553MN80-F1
#
_cell.length_a   1.000
_cell.length_b   1.000
_cell.length_c   1.000
_cell.angle_alpha   90.00
_cell.angle_beta   90.00
_cell.angle_gamma   90.00
#
_symmetry.space_group_name_H-M   'P 1'
#
loop_
_entity.id
_entity.type
_entity.pdbx_description
1 polymer ?
#
loop_
_entity_poly.entity_id
_entity_poly.type
_entity_poly.pdbx_seq_one_letter_code
_entity_poly.pdbx_strand_id
1 'polypeptide(L)'
;MKRAAAKHLIERYYHQLTEGCGNEACTNEACGSSPGFQRMDNNAAAIKALELYKNNAKLCDPHPSKKGASSAFPENSAKGAHNFSACSNGKMNHKDLQPAREDFRDLNYLTEEKVYEILSHCSETEDYSPLIRVIGRVFSSAESLVLSFRKAKQHTKEELKSLQAKDEDKDEDEKETASGSSTAMEVEPEASASGGDGHEDNNVQSVGPVEVSVDIEAVRRVYDRLLSNEKIEAAFLNALVYLSPNVECDLTYHNVYATDSNYLNVFIIVMENSNLHSPEYLEIALPQFCKAMSKLPLPALAKLARLWSQYSVDQIKRLVETFQQLITYTVISNEFSSENLVNEDDGVVAATKCLKIVYYANVLGGDLDTDHNEEEDDEPIPESSELTLQELLGEERRNKKGPRVDPLETELGIRASDCRKPLISFEEFINEPLNDVLEMDKDYTFFKVETESKFSFMTCPFILNAVTKNLGLYYDNRIRMYSERRITALYSLVQGQQLNPYLRLKVRRDHVIDDALVRLEMIAMENPADLKKQLYVEFEGEQGVDEGGVSKEFFQLVVEEIFNPDIGMFTYDESTALFWFNPSSFENEGQFTLIGIVLGLAIYNNCILDVHFPMVVYRKLMGKKGTFRDLADSH
;
A
#
# COMPACT_ATOMS: atom_id res chain seq x y z
N MET A 1 1.46 -22.90 31.95
CA MET A 1 0.08 -22.75 31.42
C MET A 1 -0.15 -21.28 31.08
N LYS A 2 -0.60 -20.95 29.87
CA LYS A 2 -0.85 -19.56 29.44
C LYS A 2 -1.96 -18.96 30.30
N ARG A 3 -1.77 -17.74 30.84
CA ARG A 3 -2.71 -17.04 31.75
C ARG A 3 -4.15 -17.00 31.21
N ALA A 4 -4.31 -16.90 29.89
CA ALA A 4 -5.61 -16.93 29.22
C ALA A 4 -6.32 -18.30 29.29
N ALA A 5 -5.58 -19.41 29.18
CA ALA A 5 -6.16 -20.76 29.27
C ALA A 5 -6.64 -21.09 30.69
N ALA A 6 -5.91 -20.63 31.71
CA ALA A 6 -6.33 -20.76 33.11
C ALA A 6 -7.63 -19.99 33.40
N LYS A 7 -7.74 -18.75 32.91
CA LYS A 7 -8.94 -17.92 33.05
C LYS A 7 -10.18 -18.61 32.46
N HIS A 8 -10.07 -19.10 31.22
CA HIS A 8 -11.18 -19.77 30.54
C HIS A 8 -11.60 -21.08 31.24
N LEU A 9 -10.66 -21.82 31.82
CA LEU A 9 -10.98 -23.04 32.57
C LEU A 9 -11.73 -22.74 33.88
N ILE A 10 -11.30 -21.69 34.60
CA ILE A 10 -11.95 -21.24 35.83
C ILE A 10 -13.37 -20.74 35.55
N GLU A 11 -13.56 -19.98 34.47
CA GLU A 11 -14.90 -19.54 34.03
C GLU A 11 -15.82 -20.73 33.73
N ARG A 12 -15.30 -21.79 33.10
CA ARG A 12 -16.08 -23.03 32.87
C ARG A 12 -16.52 -23.71 34.17
N TYR A 13 -15.65 -23.81 35.18
CA TYR A 13 -16.06 -24.34 36.48
C TYR A 13 -17.11 -23.45 37.16
N TYR A 14 -16.98 -22.12 37.01
CA TYR A 14 -17.95 -21.18 37.56
C TYR A 14 -19.34 -21.35 36.93
N HIS A 15 -19.43 -21.45 35.60
CA HIS A 15 -20.70 -21.72 34.92
C HIS A 15 -21.26 -23.11 35.25
N GLN A 16 -20.40 -24.12 35.42
CA GLN A 16 -20.85 -25.45 35.82
C GLN A 16 -21.50 -25.46 37.22
N LEU A 17 -21.04 -24.62 38.14
CA LEU A 17 -21.59 -24.50 39.49
C LEU A 17 -22.85 -23.62 39.55
N THR A 18 -22.97 -22.62 38.68
CA THR A 18 -24.04 -21.62 38.70
C THR A 18 -25.21 -21.94 37.75
N GLU A 19 -24.89 -22.38 36.53
CA GLU A 19 -25.87 -22.69 35.47
C GLU A 19 -26.07 -24.20 35.32
N GLY A 20 -25.03 -25.00 35.58
CA GLY A 20 -25.04 -26.44 35.36
C GLY A 20 -24.85 -26.82 33.88
N CYS A 21 -24.66 -28.10 33.60
CA CYS A 21 -24.41 -28.60 32.25
C CYS A 21 -25.68 -28.85 31.43
N GLY A 22 -26.87 -28.70 32.03
CA GLY A 22 -28.15 -28.90 31.35
C GLY A 22 -28.58 -30.36 31.20
N ASN A 23 -27.82 -31.33 31.75
CA ASN A 23 -28.19 -32.75 31.75
C ASN A 23 -28.87 -33.13 33.07
N GLU A 24 -30.12 -33.59 33.01
CA GLU A 24 -30.93 -33.98 34.18
C GLU A 24 -30.41 -35.23 34.91
N ALA A 25 -29.59 -36.05 34.24
CA ALA A 25 -28.95 -37.24 34.82
C ALA A 25 -27.44 -37.03 35.09
N CYS A 26 -27.03 -35.79 35.38
CA CYS A 26 -25.62 -35.48 35.63
C CYS A 26 -25.11 -36.19 36.90
N THR A 27 -24.06 -37.00 36.76
CA THR A 27 -23.42 -37.71 37.88
C THR A 27 -22.30 -36.89 38.55
N ASN A 28 -22.08 -35.64 38.14
CA ASN A 28 -21.02 -34.80 38.68
C ASN A 28 -21.51 -34.05 39.91
N GLU A 29 -20.95 -34.36 41.07
CA GLU A 29 -21.28 -33.69 42.35
C GLU A 29 -20.95 -32.20 42.36
N ALA A 30 -20.07 -31.73 41.47
CA ALA A 30 -19.70 -30.32 41.34
C ALA A 30 -20.41 -29.63 40.16
N CYS A 31 -21.65 -30.02 39.87
CA CYS A 31 -22.46 -29.43 38.80
C CYS A 31 -23.85 -29.04 39.28
N GLY A 32 -24.29 -27.83 38.90
CA GLY A 32 -25.63 -27.29 39.20
C GLY A 32 -26.80 -28.13 38.69
N SER A 33 -26.57 -29.04 37.74
CA SER A 33 -27.58 -29.95 37.19
C SER A 33 -27.62 -31.32 37.90
N SER A 34 -26.74 -31.59 38.86
CA SER A 34 -26.78 -32.84 39.63
C SER A 34 -27.87 -32.81 40.69
N PRO A 35 -28.67 -33.89 40.85
CA PRO A 35 -29.78 -33.93 41.81
C PRO A 35 -29.35 -33.79 43.28
N GLY A 36 -28.07 -34.01 43.59
CA GLY A 36 -27.49 -33.82 44.92
C GLY A 36 -26.80 -32.47 45.15
N PHE A 37 -26.84 -31.54 44.18
CA PHE A 37 -26.08 -30.29 44.26
C PHE A 37 -26.80 -29.22 45.08
N GLN A 38 -26.13 -28.71 46.11
CA GLN A 38 -26.63 -27.56 46.87
C GLN A 38 -26.23 -26.25 46.19
N ARG A 39 -27.23 -25.46 45.78
CA ARG A 39 -26.99 -24.13 45.20
C ARG A 39 -26.29 -23.23 46.22
N MET A 40 -25.29 -22.52 45.74
CA MET A 40 -24.47 -21.59 46.53
C MET A 40 -24.54 -20.19 45.92
N ASP A 41 -24.12 -19.18 46.68
CA ASP A 41 -24.05 -17.81 46.18
C ASP A 41 -22.91 -17.64 45.15
N ASN A 42 -22.96 -16.55 44.39
CA ASN A 42 -21.98 -16.29 43.33
C ASN A 42 -20.55 -16.19 43.87
N ASN A 43 -20.37 -15.65 45.08
CA ASN A 43 -19.04 -15.51 45.68
C ASN A 43 -18.47 -16.85 46.14
N ALA A 44 -19.27 -17.73 46.77
CA ALA A 44 -18.83 -19.08 47.10
C ALA A 44 -18.62 -19.93 45.83
N ALA A 45 -19.42 -19.73 44.78
CA ALA A 45 -19.21 -20.40 43.49
C ALA A 45 -17.87 -20.01 42.85
N ALA A 46 -17.46 -18.75 42.93
CA ALA A 46 -16.16 -18.29 42.43
C ALA A 46 -14.98 -18.88 43.23
N ILE A 47 -15.09 -18.92 44.56
CA ILE A 47 -14.08 -19.53 45.44
C ILE A 47 -13.97 -21.04 45.14
N LYS A 48 -15.10 -21.72 45.02
CA LYS A 48 -15.13 -23.16 44.73
C LYS A 48 -14.65 -23.48 43.32
N ALA A 49 -14.88 -22.61 42.33
CA ALA A 49 -14.32 -22.76 40.99
C ALA A 49 -12.78 -22.72 40.97
N LEU A 50 -12.17 -21.86 41.81
CA LEU A 50 -10.72 -21.82 41.99
C LEU A 50 -10.18 -23.09 42.67
N GLU A 51 -10.91 -23.64 43.64
CA GLU A 51 -10.56 -24.92 44.29
C GLU A 51 -10.65 -26.11 43.31
N LEU A 52 -11.71 -26.17 42.50
CA LEU A 52 -11.89 -27.20 41.47
C LEU A 52 -10.82 -27.11 40.37
N TYR A 53 -10.42 -25.89 39.99
CA TYR A 53 -9.30 -25.66 39.10
C TYR A 53 -7.98 -26.15 39.72
N LYS A 54 -7.71 -25.82 40.99
CA LYS A 54 -6.52 -26.26 41.71
C LYS A 54 -6.44 -27.79 41.81
N ASN A 55 -7.57 -28.46 41.95
CA ASN A 55 -7.67 -29.91 42.11
C ASN A 55 -7.87 -30.67 40.78
N ASN A 56 -7.88 -29.98 39.62
CA ASN A 56 -8.16 -30.55 38.29
C ASN A 56 -9.41 -31.46 38.27
N ALA A 57 -10.51 -30.97 38.84
CA ALA A 57 -11.76 -31.71 38.90
C ALA A 57 -12.35 -32.00 37.50
N LYS A 58 -13.29 -32.95 37.38
CA LYS A 58 -13.91 -33.25 36.08
C LYS A 58 -14.91 -32.17 35.68
N LEU A 59 -14.79 -31.67 34.44
CA LEU A 59 -15.79 -30.82 33.78
C LEU A 59 -16.84 -31.69 33.07
N CYS A 60 -18.07 -31.20 32.99
CA CYS A 60 -19.15 -31.82 32.24
C CYS A 60 -19.19 -31.33 30.79
N ASP A 61 -19.35 -32.26 29.84
CA ASP A 61 -19.64 -31.98 28.43
C ASP A 61 -21.08 -32.39 28.07
N PRO A 62 -21.80 -31.64 27.21
CA PRO A 62 -21.43 -30.38 26.56
C PRO A 62 -21.97 -29.15 27.33
N HIS A 63 -21.11 -28.17 27.65
CA HIS A 63 -21.53 -26.93 28.30
C HIS A 63 -21.80 -25.81 27.26
N PRO A 64 -22.94 -25.10 27.32
CA PRO A 64 -23.15 -23.90 26.51
C PRO A 64 -22.25 -22.75 27.01
N SER A 65 -21.35 -22.25 26.17
CA SER A 65 -20.62 -21.00 26.38
C SER A 65 -21.50 -19.83 25.94
N LYS A 66 -21.90 -18.96 26.86
CA LYS A 66 -22.89 -17.90 26.59
C LYS A 66 -22.23 -16.64 26.01
N LYS A 67 -22.79 -16.19 24.88
CA LYS A 67 -22.62 -14.86 24.26
C LYS A 67 -22.86 -13.75 25.31
N GLY A 68 -22.02 -12.72 25.27
CA GLY A 68 -22.10 -11.56 26.16
C GLY A 68 -23.34 -10.70 25.91
N ALA A 69 -23.97 -10.27 27.00
CA ALA A 69 -24.91 -9.16 27.01
C ALA A 69 -24.68 -8.35 28.29
N SER A 70 -24.29 -7.10 28.09
CA SER A 70 -24.27 -6.01 29.05
C SER A 70 -25.68 -5.74 29.58
N SER A 71 -25.83 -5.68 30.91
CA SER A 71 -27.07 -5.23 31.55
C SER A 71 -26.85 -3.87 32.19
N ALA A 72 -27.53 -2.87 31.63
CA ALA A 72 -28.04 -1.73 32.37
C ALA A 72 -29.10 -2.20 33.39
N PHE A 73 -29.22 -1.47 34.48
CA PHE A 73 -30.21 -1.56 35.55
C PHE A 73 -30.62 -0.10 35.88
N PRO A 74 -31.76 0.19 36.56
CA PRO A 74 -32.77 -0.73 37.09
C PRO A 74 -34.24 -0.24 37.08
N GLU A 75 -35.11 -1.04 37.74
CA GLU A 75 -36.41 -0.73 38.38
C GLU A 75 -37.69 -0.70 37.51
N ASN A 76 -38.88 -1.14 37.94
CA ASN A 76 -39.40 -1.68 39.20
C ASN A 76 -40.76 -2.40 38.97
N SER A 77 -40.99 -3.49 39.70
CA SER A 77 -42.27 -3.89 40.36
C SER A 77 -43.62 -3.87 39.63
N ALA A 78 -44.26 -5.05 39.45
CA ALA A 78 -45.47 -5.48 40.19
C ALA A 78 -46.33 -6.57 39.46
N LYS A 79 -46.46 -7.72 40.15
CA LYS A 79 -47.65 -8.58 40.36
C LYS A 79 -48.67 -8.81 39.22
N GLY A 80 -48.94 -10.09 38.94
CA GLY A 80 -50.25 -10.54 38.46
C GLY A 80 -50.26 -11.91 37.79
N ALA A 81 -50.54 -12.96 38.57
CA ALA A 81 -50.81 -14.30 38.08
C ALA A 81 -52.14 -14.37 37.31
N HIS A 82 -52.24 -15.20 36.27
CA HIS A 82 -53.24 -16.28 36.14
C HIS A 82 -53.08 -17.04 34.82
N ASN A 83 -53.01 -18.37 34.95
CA ASN A 83 -53.17 -19.35 33.88
C ASN A 83 -54.53 -19.21 33.18
N PHE A 84 -54.62 -19.49 31.88
CA PHE A 84 -55.51 -20.54 31.35
C PHE A 84 -55.20 -20.90 29.90
N SER A 85 -55.46 -22.16 29.60
CA SER A 85 -55.16 -22.97 28.42
C SER A 85 -56.15 -22.77 27.26
N ALA A 86 -55.69 -23.22 26.08
CA ALA A 86 -56.45 -23.83 24.97
C ALA A 86 -56.89 -22.95 23.77
N CYS A 87 -56.21 -23.22 22.66
CA CYS A 87 -56.75 -23.68 21.37
C CYS A 87 -57.81 -22.87 20.60
N SER A 88 -57.35 -22.39 19.45
CA SER A 88 -57.84 -22.75 18.11
C SER A 88 -59.21 -22.25 17.61
N ASN A 89 -59.09 -21.50 16.52
CA ASN A 89 -59.94 -21.42 15.33
C ASN A 89 -61.26 -20.64 15.35
N GLY A 90 -61.29 -19.63 14.49
CA GLY A 90 -62.50 -18.99 13.96
C GLY A 90 -62.16 -17.87 12.99
N LYS A 91 -61.74 -18.21 11.77
CA LYS A 91 -61.60 -17.27 10.64
C LYS A 91 -62.93 -16.56 10.36
N MET A 92 -62.91 -15.25 10.17
CA MET A 92 -63.77 -14.56 9.19
C MET A 92 -63.01 -13.39 8.55
N ASN A 93 -63.02 -13.42 7.21
CA ASN A 93 -62.41 -12.44 6.31
C ASN A 93 -63.10 -11.08 6.40
N HIS A 94 -62.32 -10.01 6.38
CA HIS A 94 -62.68 -8.81 5.63
C HIS A 94 -61.48 -8.40 4.78
N LYS A 95 -61.69 -8.43 3.45
CA LYS A 95 -60.78 -7.88 2.45
C LYS A 95 -60.95 -6.36 2.49
N ASP A 96 -59.90 -5.64 2.84
CA ASP A 96 -59.67 -4.28 2.37
C ASP A 96 -58.41 -4.29 1.50
N LEU A 97 -58.60 -3.96 0.23
CA LEU A 97 -57.54 -3.68 -0.73
C LEU A 97 -56.85 -2.37 -0.31
N GLN A 98 -55.71 -2.50 0.36
CA GLN A 98 -54.64 -1.50 0.27
C GLN A 98 -53.65 -2.00 -0.80
N PRO A 99 -53.13 -1.13 -1.69
CA PRO A 99 -52.05 -1.54 -2.57
C PRO A 99 -50.89 -1.98 -1.66
N ALA A 100 -50.38 -3.18 -1.88
CA ALA A 100 -49.27 -3.72 -1.12
C ALA A 100 -48.14 -2.69 -1.19
N ARG A 101 -47.79 -2.08 -0.04
CA ARG A 101 -46.48 -1.46 0.11
C ARG A 101 -45.48 -2.59 -0.13
N GLU A 102 -44.80 -2.57 -1.26
CA GLU A 102 -43.58 -3.35 -1.46
C GLU A 102 -42.54 -2.77 -0.49
N ASP A 103 -42.68 -3.17 0.76
CA ASP A 103 -41.73 -2.85 1.80
C ASP A 103 -40.50 -3.70 1.47
N PHE A 104 -39.52 -3.13 0.75
CA PHE A 104 -38.21 -3.69 0.38
C PHE A 104 -37.33 -4.07 1.61
N ARG A 105 -37.95 -4.53 2.70
CA ARG A 105 -37.36 -4.85 4.00
C ARG A 105 -36.49 -6.11 3.96
N ASP A 106 -36.63 -6.98 2.97
CA ASP A 106 -35.84 -8.22 2.90
C ASP A 106 -34.63 -8.13 1.95
N LEU A 107 -34.38 -6.96 1.33
CA LEU A 107 -33.26 -6.74 0.42
C LEU A 107 -31.94 -6.50 1.17
N ASN A 108 -31.11 -7.54 1.24
CA ASN A 108 -29.81 -7.52 1.91
C ASN A 108 -28.62 -7.29 0.97
N TYR A 109 -28.83 -7.23 -0.34
CA TYR A 109 -27.79 -6.88 -1.33
C TYR A 109 -28.43 -6.13 -2.50
N LEU A 110 -27.61 -5.40 -3.25
CA LEU A 110 -28.07 -4.60 -4.39
C LEU A 110 -27.57 -5.16 -5.71
N THR A 111 -28.43 -5.06 -6.72
CA THR A 111 -28.11 -5.27 -8.14
C THR A 111 -28.61 -4.05 -8.92
N GLU A 112 -28.08 -3.82 -10.11
CA GLU A 112 -28.50 -2.69 -10.96
C GLU A 112 -30.02 -2.68 -11.20
N GLU A 113 -30.58 -3.85 -11.56
CA GLU A 113 -32.02 -4.03 -11.79
C GLU A 113 -32.86 -3.66 -10.56
N LYS A 114 -32.46 -4.12 -9.37
CA LYS A 114 -33.20 -3.85 -8.13
C LYS A 114 -33.14 -2.37 -7.74
N VAL A 115 -32.01 -1.70 -7.98
CA VAL A 115 -31.92 -0.26 -7.74
C VAL A 115 -32.84 0.51 -8.69
N TYR A 116 -32.93 0.11 -9.96
CA TYR A 116 -33.80 0.76 -10.95
C TYR A 116 -35.28 0.52 -10.67
N GLU A 117 -35.67 -0.69 -10.23
CA GLU A 117 -37.02 -0.97 -9.76
C GLU A 117 -37.42 -0.03 -8.60
N ILE A 118 -36.56 0.11 -7.58
CA ILE A 118 -36.82 0.98 -6.43
C ILE A 118 -36.88 2.44 -6.87
N LEU A 119 -36.00 2.88 -7.77
CA LEU A 119 -35.99 4.25 -8.29
C LEU A 119 -37.26 4.57 -9.10
N SER A 120 -37.76 3.64 -9.91
CA SER A 120 -39.03 3.80 -10.62
C SER A 120 -40.17 3.97 -9.62
N HIS A 121 -40.23 3.10 -8.61
CA HIS A 121 -41.25 3.17 -7.57
C HIS A 121 -41.20 4.47 -6.74
N CYS A 122 -39.99 4.92 -6.37
CA CYS A 122 -39.80 6.18 -5.66
C CYS A 122 -40.16 7.40 -6.52
N SER A 123 -39.91 7.34 -7.83
CA SER A 123 -40.28 8.41 -8.76
C SER A 123 -41.79 8.48 -9.00
N GLU A 124 -42.48 7.33 -8.99
CA GLU A 124 -43.95 7.26 -9.08
C GLU A 124 -44.65 7.75 -7.80
N THR A 125 -44.02 7.59 -6.64
CA THR A 125 -44.60 7.92 -5.33
C THR A 125 -44.12 9.26 -4.75
N GLU A 126 -43.12 9.90 -5.38
CA GLU A 126 -42.37 11.07 -4.89
C GLU A 126 -41.76 10.88 -3.48
N ASP A 127 -41.70 9.65 -2.96
CA ASP A 127 -41.13 9.30 -1.66
C ASP A 127 -39.86 8.45 -1.82
N TYR A 128 -38.71 9.06 -1.56
CA TYR A 128 -37.40 8.40 -1.59
C TYR A 128 -37.03 7.71 -0.27
N SER A 129 -37.90 7.73 0.75
CA SER A 129 -37.65 7.09 2.04
C SER A 129 -37.36 5.58 1.95
N PRO A 130 -38.02 4.77 1.08
CA PRO A 130 -37.68 3.36 0.91
C PRO A 130 -36.25 3.16 0.41
N LEU A 131 -35.83 3.95 -0.58
CA LEU A 131 -34.49 3.88 -1.16
C LEU A 131 -33.42 4.29 -0.14
N ILE A 132 -33.64 5.37 0.61
CA ILE A 132 -32.74 5.83 1.68
C ILE A 132 -32.54 4.74 2.74
N ARG A 133 -33.60 4.04 3.14
CA ARG A 133 -33.52 2.94 4.11
C ARG A 133 -32.74 1.74 3.57
N VAL A 134 -32.97 1.38 2.31
CA VAL A 134 -32.26 0.26 1.66
C VAL A 134 -30.78 0.59 1.52
N ILE A 135 -30.44 1.78 1.02
CA ILE A 135 -29.05 2.25 0.89
C ILE A 135 -28.39 2.28 2.27
N GLY A 136 -29.02 2.92 3.25
CA GLY A 136 -28.50 2.99 4.62
C GLY A 136 -28.21 1.61 5.20
N ARG A 137 -29.09 0.64 4.99
CA ARG A 137 -28.88 -0.74 5.47
C ARG A 137 -27.75 -1.46 4.73
N VAL A 138 -27.76 -1.45 3.40
CA VAL A 138 -26.80 -2.22 2.59
C VAL A 138 -25.41 -1.62 2.72
N PHE A 139 -25.28 -0.29 2.60
CA PHE A 139 -23.98 0.39 2.69
C PHE A 139 -23.41 0.47 4.10
N SER A 140 -24.20 0.26 5.15
CA SER A 140 -23.68 0.16 6.53
C SER A 140 -23.15 -1.24 6.89
N SER A 141 -23.36 -2.25 6.02
CA SER A 141 -23.01 -3.65 6.30
C SER A 141 -22.00 -4.17 5.27
N ALA A 142 -20.81 -4.55 5.74
CA ALA A 142 -19.77 -5.13 4.90
C ALA A 142 -20.26 -6.40 4.19
N GLU A 143 -20.93 -7.31 4.91
CA GLU A 143 -21.48 -8.56 4.36
C GLU A 143 -22.45 -8.30 3.19
N SER A 144 -23.27 -7.25 3.31
CA SER A 144 -24.25 -6.85 2.28
C SER A 144 -23.55 -6.31 1.03
N LEU A 145 -22.52 -5.48 1.20
CA LEU A 145 -21.72 -4.94 0.10
C LEU A 145 -20.89 -6.02 -0.62
N VAL A 146 -20.36 -7.01 0.11
CA VAL A 146 -19.63 -8.14 -0.48
C VAL A 146 -20.47 -8.97 -1.46
N LEU A 147 -21.79 -9.03 -1.21
CA LEU A 147 -22.76 -9.73 -2.06
C LEU A 147 -23.36 -8.86 -3.17
N SER A 148 -23.18 -7.54 -3.10
CA SER A 148 -23.79 -6.58 -4.02
C SER A 148 -23.03 -6.49 -5.35
N PHE A 149 -23.77 -6.17 -6.43
CA PHE A 149 -23.27 -5.92 -7.79
C PHE A 149 -22.38 -7.02 -8.37
N ARG A 150 -22.61 -8.29 -8.00
CA ARG A 150 -21.84 -9.41 -8.55
C ARG A 150 -22.17 -9.62 -10.03
N LYS A 151 -21.13 -9.85 -10.84
CA LYS A 151 -21.26 -10.30 -12.24
C LYS A 151 -22.09 -11.58 -12.26
N ALA A 152 -23.03 -11.67 -13.19
CA ALA A 152 -23.75 -12.91 -13.44
C ALA A 152 -22.73 -13.99 -13.82
N LYS A 153 -22.77 -15.17 -13.18
CA LYS A 153 -21.91 -16.30 -13.59
C LYS A 153 -22.21 -16.60 -15.06
N GLN A 154 -21.23 -16.40 -15.94
CA GLN A 154 -21.30 -17.01 -17.28
C GLN A 154 -21.26 -18.52 -17.06
N HIS A 155 -22.35 -19.22 -17.37
CA HIS A 155 -22.32 -20.67 -17.48
C HIS A 155 -21.21 -21.05 -18.46
N THR A 156 -20.25 -21.85 -18.00
CA THR A 156 -19.24 -22.44 -18.87
C THR A 156 -19.96 -23.19 -19.99
N LYS A 157 -19.39 -23.15 -21.20
CA LYS A 157 -19.93 -23.81 -22.40
C LYS A 157 -20.21 -25.31 -22.20
N GLU A 158 -19.64 -25.91 -21.16
CA GLU A 158 -19.85 -27.29 -20.71
C GLU A 158 -21.14 -27.50 -19.89
N GLU A 159 -21.57 -26.51 -19.10
CA GLU A 159 -22.86 -26.55 -18.37
C GLU A 159 -24.06 -26.29 -19.30
N LEU A 160 -23.88 -25.45 -20.32
CA LEU A 160 -24.88 -25.26 -21.38
C LEU A 160 -25.06 -26.53 -22.24
N LYS A 161 -23.98 -27.30 -22.46
CA LYS A 161 -24.07 -28.60 -23.15
C LYS A 161 -24.75 -29.67 -22.31
N SER A 162 -24.59 -29.67 -20.98
CA SER A 162 -25.26 -30.63 -20.11
C SER A 162 -26.76 -30.32 -19.90
N LEU A 163 -27.17 -29.07 -20.12
CA LEU A 163 -28.58 -28.66 -20.15
C LEU A 163 -29.24 -28.92 -21.52
N GLN A 164 -28.51 -28.79 -22.63
CA GLN A 164 -29.02 -29.11 -23.97
C GLN A 164 -29.08 -30.62 -24.26
N ALA A 165 -28.27 -31.45 -23.60
CA ALA A 165 -28.28 -32.90 -23.77
C ALA A 165 -29.47 -33.62 -23.10
N LYS A 166 -30.43 -32.89 -22.51
CA LYS A 166 -31.59 -33.49 -21.82
C LYS A 166 -32.93 -33.33 -22.54
N ASP A 167 -33.00 -32.60 -23.65
CA ASP A 167 -34.26 -32.29 -24.33
C ASP A 167 -34.35 -32.72 -25.81
N GLU A 168 -33.47 -33.63 -26.28
CA GLU A 168 -33.55 -34.16 -27.65
C GLU A 168 -33.61 -35.70 -27.67
N ASP A 169 -34.72 -36.24 -27.17
CA ASP A 169 -35.25 -37.53 -27.64
C ASP A 169 -36.54 -37.22 -28.42
N LYS A 170 -36.43 -37.04 -29.74
CA LYS A 170 -37.41 -37.54 -30.72
C LYS A 170 -37.03 -37.23 -32.18
N ASP A 171 -37.18 -38.30 -32.94
CA ASP A 171 -37.48 -38.40 -34.36
C ASP A 171 -36.30 -38.51 -35.35
N GLU A 172 -36.03 -39.78 -35.68
CA GLU A 172 -35.41 -40.28 -36.91
C GLU A 172 -36.20 -39.78 -38.15
N ASP A 173 -35.51 -39.32 -39.21
CA ASP A 173 -35.36 -40.07 -40.48
C ASP A 173 -34.99 -39.21 -41.71
N GLU A 174 -34.13 -39.82 -42.54
CA GLU A 174 -33.96 -39.69 -44.00
C GLU A 174 -33.23 -38.49 -44.69
N LYS A 175 -32.09 -38.89 -45.29
CA LYS A 175 -31.67 -38.78 -46.71
C LYS A 175 -30.60 -37.76 -47.15
N GLU A 176 -29.56 -38.38 -47.71
CA GLU A 176 -28.43 -37.89 -48.50
C GLU A 176 -28.84 -37.18 -49.81
N THR A 177 -28.04 -36.20 -50.29
CA THR A 177 -27.10 -36.34 -51.45
C THR A 177 -26.67 -35.00 -52.06
N ALA A 178 -25.45 -35.02 -52.61
CA ALA A 178 -24.82 -34.15 -53.63
C ALA A 178 -24.29 -32.77 -53.16
N SER A 179 -22.99 -32.40 -53.17
CA SER A 179 -21.77 -32.64 -53.99
C SER A 179 -21.30 -31.32 -54.64
N GLY A 180 -19.97 -31.12 -54.66
CA GLY A 180 -19.28 -30.11 -55.48
C GLY A 180 -18.49 -29.07 -54.67
N SER A 181 -17.31 -29.37 -54.12
CA SER A 181 -15.97 -29.37 -54.77
C SER A 181 -15.35 -27.98 -55.00
N SER A 182 -14.18 -27.73 -54.38
CA SER A 182 -12.93 -27.08 -54.87
C SER A 182 -12.27 -26.26 -53.75
N THR A 183 -11.31 -26.82 -52.99
CA THR A 183 -9.84 -26.96 -53.23
C THR A 183 -9.01 -25.71 -52.95
N ALA A 184 -8.25 -25.73 -51.83
CA ALA A 184 -6.80 -25.49 -51.71
C ALA A 184 -6.37 -25.70 -50.23
N MET A 185 -5.92 -26.92 -49.85
CA MET A 185 -4.53 -27.28 -49.48
C MET A 185 -3.89 -26.32 -48.47
N GLU A 186 -3.88 -26.57 -47.16
CA GLU A 186 -3.27 -27.65 -46.35
C GLU A 186 -1.73 -27.71 -46.31
N VAL A 187 -1.25 -27.93 -45.07
CA VAL A 187 -0.17 -28.84 -44.63
C VAL A 187 0.99 -28.14 -43.90
N GLU A 188 0.96 -28.24 -42.56
CA GLU A 188 2.16 -28.27 -41.68
C GLU A 188 3.05 -29.47 -42.07
N PRO A 189 4.33 -29.54 -41.67
CA PRO A 189 4.56 -30.46 -40.54
C PRO A 189 5.78 -30.21 -39.65
N GLU A 190 5.67 -30.84 -38.47
CA GLU A 190 6.68 -31.68 -37.80
C GLU A 190 7.65 -31.08 -36.78
N ALA A 191 7.38 -31.51 -35.54
CA ALA A 191 8.31 -31.65 -34.46
C ALA A 191 9.41 -32.69 -34.75
N SER A 192 10.64 -32.37 -34.35
CA SER A 192 11.67 -33.36 -34.03
C SER A 192 12.24 -33.05 -32.65
N ALA A 193 12.01 -33.96 -31.71
CA ALA A 193 12.60 -33.96 -30.38
C ALA A 193 14.04 -34.50 -30.42
N SER A 194 14.95 -33.85 -29.70
CA SER A 194 16.15 -34.49 -29.15
C SER A 194 16.64 -33.74 -27.89
N GLY A 195 16.25 -34.28 -26.74
CA GLY A 195 17.10 -34.57 -25.57
C GLY A 195 17.92 -33.48 -24.88
N GLY A 196 17.44 -33.07 -23.70
CA GLY A 196 18.22 -32.98 -22.45
C GLY A 196 19.08 -31.73 -22.22
N ASP A 197 18.64 -30.82 -21.35
CA ASP A 197 18.98 -30.83 -19.93
C ASP A 197 18.12 -29.79 -19.19
N GLY A 198 17.81 -30.08 -17.93
CA GLY A 198 16.85 -29.32 -17.14
C GLY A 198 17.38 -27.96 -16.68
N HIS A 199 16.64 -26.91 -16.97
CA HIS A 199 16.48 -25.75 -16.10
C HIS A 199 15.04 -25.25 -16.20
N GLU A 200 14.37 -25.16 -15.05
CA GLU A 200 13.00 -24.67 -14.91
C GLU A 200 12.98 -23.16 -15.17
N ASP A 201 12.67 -22.76 -16.41
CA ASP A 201 12.30 -21.38 -16.74
C ASP A 201 10.92 -21.06 -16.16
N ASN A 202 10.89 -20.39 -15.02
CA ASN A 202 9.67 -19.80 -14.47
C ASN A 202 9.30 -18.51 -15.23
N ASN A 203 8.57 -18.74 -16.32
CA ASN A 203 7.28 -18.13 -16.64
C ASN A 203 7.15 -16.59 -16.55
N VAL A 204 7.16 -15.99 -17.75
CA VAL A 204 6.60 -14.69 -18.11
C VAL A 204 5.19 -14.51 -17.53
N GLN A 205 5.02 -13.63 -16.54
CA GLN A 205 3.69 -13.18 -16.12
C GLN A 205 3.16 -12.16 -17.13
N SER A 206 2.52 -12.64 -18.19
CA SER A 206 1.51 -11.82 -18.87
C SER A 206 0.43 -11.44 -17.83
N VAL A 207 0.20 -10.15 -17.64
CA VAL A 207 -0.80 -9.62 -16.69
C VAL A 207 -2.19 -10.05 -17.18
N GLY A 208 -2.66 -11.18 -16.65
CA GLY A 208 -4.02 -11.66 -16.90
C GLY A 208 -5.07 -10.68 -16.37
N PRO A 209 -6.28 -10.66 -16.94
CA PRO A 209 -7.36 -9.80 -16.45
C PRO A 209 -7.65 -10.15 -14.98
N VAL A 210 -7.53 -9.16 -14.10
CA VAL A 210 -7.89 -9.30 -12.68
C VAL A 210 -9.37 -9.67 -12.59
N GLU A 211 -9.64 -10.92 -12.21
CA GLU A 211 -11.01 -11.43 -12.11
C GLU A 211 -11.65 -10.88 -10.82
N VAL A 212 -12.32 -9.73 -10.94
CA VAL A 212 -13.13 -9.14 -9.88
C VAL A 212 -14.57 -9.60 -10.04
N SER A 213 -15.19 -10.02 -8.93
CA SER A 213 -16.57 -10.50 -8.92
C SER A 213 -17.62 -9.39 -9.10
N VAL A 214 -17.26 -8.12 -8.91
CA VAL A 214 -18.14 -6.95 -9.06
C VAL A 214 -18.19 -6.45 -10.50
N ASP A 215 -19.40 -6.11 -10.96
CA ASP A 215 -19.62 -5.34 -12.18
C ASP A 215 -19.46 -3.85 -11.89
N ILE A 216 -18.25 -3.34 -12.17
CA ILE A 216 -17.86 -1.95 -11.89
C ILE A 216 -18.65 -0.96 -12.76
N GLU A 217 -18.99 -1.33 -14.00
CA GLU A 217 -19.77 -0.46 -14.88
C GLU A 217 -21.21 -0.31 -14.40
N ALA A 218 -21.81 -1.40 -13.91
CA ALA A 218 -23.12 -1.37 -13.28
C ALA A 218 -23.12 -0.45 -12.04
N VAL A 219 -22.09 -0.54 -11.19
CA VAL A 219 -21.94 0.32 -10.01
C VAL A 219 -21.87 1.80 -10.41
N ARG A 220 -21.08 2.15 -11.44
CA ARG A 220 -20.97 3.53 -11.94
C ARG A 220 -22.31 4.07 -12.43
N ARG A 221 -23.01 3.31 -13.28
CA ARG A 221 -24.36 3.69 -13.78
C ARG A 221 -25.36 3.89 -12.64
N VAL A 222 -25.24 3.10 -11.58
CA VAL A 222 -26.08 3.24 -10.39
C VAL A 222 -25.74 4.52 -9.62
N TYR A 223 -24.46 4.80 -9.36
CA TYR A 223 -24.05 6.04 -8.70
C TYR A 223 -24.47 7.29 -9.49
N ASP A 224 -24.29 7.31 -10.80
CA ASP A 224 -24.69 8.45 -11.65
C ASP A 224 -26.18 8.81 -11.50
N ARG A 225 -27.03 7.78 -11.31
CA ARG A 225 -28.48 7.96 -11.09
C ARG A 225 -28.80 8.35 -9.64
N LEU A 226 -28.12 7.76 -8.66
CA LEU A 226 -28.40 7.97 -7.24
C LEU A 226 -27.88 9.31 -6.71
N LEU A 227 -26.70 9.74 -7.16
CA LEU A 227 -26.06 10.97 -6.72
C LEU A 227 -26.69 12.24 -7.31
N SER A 228 -27.65 12.09 -8.22
CA SER A 228 -28.47 13.21 -8.70
C SER A 228 -29.43 13.77 -7.62
N ASN A 229 -29.54 13.14 -6.44
CA ASN A 229 -30.47 13.52 -5.38
C ASN A 229 -29.74 13.70 -4.02
N GLU A 230 -29.71 14.94 -3.52
CA GLU A 230 -29.04 15.33 -2.26
C GLU A 230 -29.49 14.51 -1.03
N LYS A 231 -30.75 14.07 -0.98
CA LYS A 231 -31.24 13.27 0.17
C LYS A 231 -30.60 11.88 0.25
N ILE A 232 -30.18 11.35 -0.90
CA ILE A 232 -29.54 10.04 -1.00
C ILE A 232 -28.06 10.15 -0.62
N GLU A 233 -27.41 11.26 -0.96
CA GLU A 233 -26.03 11.57 -0.57
C GLU A 233 -25.86 11.54 0.95
N ALA A 234 -26.74 12.22 1.70
CA ALA A 234 -26.70 12.17 3.16
C ALA A 234 -26.87 10.74 3.72
N ALA A 235 -27.64 9.89 3.04
CA ALA A 235 -27.80 8.48 3.42
C ALA A 235 -26.50 7.68 3.22
N PHE A 236 -25.80 7.90 2.11
CA PHE A 236 -24.50 7.30 1.84
C PHE A 236 -23.44 7.75 2.83
N LEU A 237 -23.38 9.05 3.13
CA LEU A 237 -22.44 9.59 4.11
C LEU A 237 -22.63 8.92 5.47
N ASN A 238 -23.85 8.90 5.99
CA ASN A 238 -24.15 8.24 7.27
C ASN A 238 -23.80 6.75 7.23
N ALA A 239 -24.14 6.06 6.13
CA ALA A 239 -23.82 4.64 5.99
C ALA A 239 -22.30 4.38 6.01
N LEU A 240 -21.51 5.23 5.35
CA LEU A 240 -20.05 5.11 5.31
C LEU A 240 -19.41 5.35 6.68
N VAL A 241 -19.95 6.29 7.47
CA VAL A 241 -19.52 6.54 8.85
C VAL A 241 -19.78 5.32 9.74
N TYR A 242 -20.88 4.59 9.54
CA TYR A 242 -21.14 3.34 10.27
C TYR A 242 -20.31 2.16 9.74
N LEU A 243 -20.08 2.09 8.43
CA LEU A 243 -19.35 1.01 7.78
C LEU A 243 -17.86 1.01 8.17
N SER A 244 -17.21 2.17 8.09
CA SER A 244 -15.74 2.27 8.12
C SER A 244 -15.12 1.71 9.40
N PRO A 245 -15.59 2.04 10.62
CA PRO A 245 -15.04 1.46 11.85
C PRO A 245 -15.27 -0.06 11.96
N ASN A 246 -16.38 -0.57 11.43
CA ASN A 246 -16.66 -2.00 11.43
C ASN A 246 -15.70 -2.75 10.49
N VAL A 247 -15.48 -2.21 9.29
CA VAL A 247 -14.52 -2.75 8.32
C VAL A 247 -13.09 -2.71 8.86
N GLU A 248 -12.71 -1.63 9.56
CA GLU A 248 -11.40 -1.55 10.22
C GLU A 248 -11.24 -2.64 11.28
N CYS A 249 -12.26 -2.86 12.13
CA CYS A 249 -12.25 -3.92 13.13
C CYS A 249 -12.15 -5.32 12.50
N ASP A 250 -12.94 -5.57 11.45
CA ASP A 250 -12.94 -6.83 10.71
C ASP A 250 -11.57 -7.16 10.12
N LEU A 251 -10.92 -6.20 9.48
CA LEU A 251 -9.60 -6.38 8.91
C LEU A 251 -8.52 -6.56 9.99
N THR A 252 -8.61 -5.81 11.08
CA THR A 252 -7.57 -5.82 12.13
C THR A 252 -7.65 -7.06 13.02
N TYR A 253 -8.85 -7.54 13.36
CA TYR A 253 -9.04 -8.58 14.37
C TYR A 253 -9.60 -9.90 13.84
N HIS A 254 -10.33 -9.87 12.72
CA HIS A 254 -11.06 -11.03 12.21
C HIS A 254 -10.45 -11.64 10.94
N ASN A 255 -9.40 -11.03 10.35
CA ASN A 255 -8.73 -11.51 9.14
C ASN A 255 -9.73 -11.87 8.01
N VAL A 256 -10.81 -11.09 7.88
CA VAL A 256 -11.96 -11.44 7.03
C VAL A 256 -11.55 -11.62 5.56
N TYR A 257 -10.59 -10.81 5.08
CA TYR A 257 -10.07 -10.95 3.72
C TYR A 257 -9.40 -12.30 3.43
N ALA A 258 -8.75 -12.91 4.42
CA ALA A 258 -8.17 -14.25 4.25
C ALA A 258 -9.24 -15.34 4.17
N THR A 259 -10.44 -15.06 4.72
CA THR A 259 -11.59 -15.98 4.70
C THR A 259 -12.40 -15.82 3.42
N ASP A 260 -12.65 -14.57 2.99
CA ASP A 260 -13.35 -14.25 1.75
C ASP A 260 -12.61 -13.15 0.96
N SER A 261 -12.03 -13.52 -0.18
CA SER A 261 -11.36 -12.55 -1.07
C SER A 261 -12.33 -11.54 -1.68
N ASN A 262 -13.65 -11.80 -1.68
CA ASN A 262 -14.67 -10.85 -2.13
C ASN A 262 -14.87 -9.70 -1.15
N TYR A 263 -14.24 -9.73 0.03
CA TYR A 263 -14.24 -8.59 0.96
C TYR A 263 -13.68 -7.31 0.31
N LEU A 264 -12.86 -7.45 -0.74
CA LEU A 264 -12.37 -6.33 -1.55
C LEU A 264 -13.50 -5.53 -2.24
N ASN A 265 -14.65 -6.17 -2.49
CA ASN A 265 -15.79 -5.56 -3.16
C ASN A 265 -16.30 -4.33 -2.42
N VAL A 266 -16.20 -4.31 -1.08
CA VAL A 266 -16.56 -3.16 -0.25
C VAL A 266 -15.78 -1.92 -0.69
N PHE A 267 -14.46 -2.07 -0.88
CA PHE A 267 -13.58 -0.97 -1.26
C PHE A 267 -13.81 -0.52 -2.70
N ILE A 268 -14.00 -1.48 -3.60
CA ILE A 268 -14.27 -1.20 -5.01
C ILE A 268 -15.58 -0.42 -5.15
N ILE A 269 -16.66 -0.90 -4.54
CA ILE A 269 -17.98 -0.25 -4.64
C ILE A 269 -17.93 1.18 -4.07
N VAL A 270 -17.35 1.37 -2.88
CA VAL A 270 -17.30 2.69 -2.25
C VAL A 270 -16.44 3.68 -3.06
N MET A 271 -15.29 3.24 -3.60
CA MET A 271 -14.40 4.11 -4.40
C MET A 271 -14.96 4.49 -5.78
N GLU A 272 -15.99 3.82 -6.26
CA GLU A 272 -16.72 4.25 -7.47
C GLU A 272 -17.69 5.40 -7.23
N ASN A 273 -17.93 5.81 -5.97
CA ASN A 273 -18.69 7.02 -5.68
C ASN A 273 -17.94 8.26 -6.20
N SER A 274 -18.56 9.00 -7.12
CA SER A 274 -17.96 10.19 -7.74
C SER A 274 -17.93 11.42 -6.83
N ASN A 275 -18.74 11.44 -5.76
CA ASN A 275 -18.93 12.59 -4.88
C ASN A 275 -18.16 12.50 -3.55
N LEU A 276 -17.15 11.63 -3.45
CA LEU A 276 -16.32 11.50 -2.24
C LEU A 276 -15.49 12.74 -1.91
N HIS A 277 -15.40 13.69 -2.83
CA HIS A 277 -14.70 14.97 -2.69
C HIS A 277 -15.51 16.06 -1.96
N SER A 278 -16.79 15.82 -1.69
CA SER A 278 -17.64 16.80 -1.00
C SER A 278 -17.13 17.03 0.44
N PRO A 279 -17.18 18.27 0.96
CA PRO A 279 -16.65 18.62 2.28
C PRO A 279 -17.15 17.74 3.41
N GLU A 280 -18.42 17.34 3.36
CA GLU A 280 -19.06 16.50 4.37
C GLU A 280 -18.42 15.11 4.44
N TYR A 281 -18.00 14.55 3.30
CA TYR A 281 -17.28 13.29 3.25
C TYR A 281 -15.83 13.47 3.72
N LEU A 282 -15.15 14.54 3.31
CA LEU A 282 -13.76 14.82 3.68
C LEU A 282 -13.58 14.99 5.20
N GLU A 283 -14.56 15.59 5.89
CA GLU A 283 -14.47 15.86 7.33
C GLU A 283 -14.64 14.60 8.19
N ILE A 284 -15.59 13.72 7.84
CA ILE A 284 -16.01 12.63 8.74
C ILE A 284 -15.80 11.24 8.14
N ALA A 285 -16.33 10.99 6.94
CA ALA A 285 -16.49 9.63 6.42
C ALA A 285 -15.23 9.10 5.71
N LEU A 286 -14.63 9.90 4.83
CA LEU A 286 -13.48 9.51 4.03
C LEU A 286 -12.21 9.25 4.86
N PRO A 287 -11.87 10.02 5.91
CA PRO A 287 -10.74 9.71 6.77
C PRO A 287 -10.87 8.32 7.41
N GLN A 288 -12.04 8.00 7.97
CA GLN A 288 -12.30 6.69 8.59
C GLN A 288 -12.23 5.57 7.57
N PHE A 289 -12.77 5.79 6.37
CA PHE A 289 -12.70 4.82 5.29
C PHE A 289 -11.26 4.56 4.82
N CYS A 290 -10.44 5.62 4.69
CA CYS A 290 -9.01 5.49 4.39
C CYS A 290 -8.28 4.69 5.48
N LYS A 291 -8.59 4.92 6.76
CA LYS A 291 -8.03 4.13 7.87
C LYS A 291 -8.33 2.65 7.69
N ALA A 292 -9.59 2.30 7.42
CA ALA A 292 -9.98 0.92 7.14
C ALA A 292 -9.24 0.33 5.92
N MET A 293 -9.16 1.09 4.81
CA MET A 293 -8.46 0.64 3.60
C MET A 293 -6.96 0.42 3.82
N SER A 294 -6.32 1.23 4.68
CA SER A 294 -4.91 1.08 5.04
C SER A 294 -4.60 -0.20 5.83
N LYS A 295 -5.62 -0.90 6.37
CA LYS A 295 -5.48 -2.18 7.07
C LYS A 295 -5.60 -3.40 6.15
N LEU A 296 -5.86 -3.20 4.86
CA LEU A 296 -5.90 -4.29 3.89
C LEU A 296 -4.53 -5.00 3.81
N PRO A 297 -4.51 -6.34 3.69
CA PRO A 297 -3.26 -7.08 3.55
C PRO A 297 -2.62 -6.80 2.18
N LEU A 298 -1.29 -6.96 2.08
CA LEU A 298 -0.52 -6.64 0.87
C LEU A 298 -1.09 -7.25 -0.43
N PRO A 299 -1.54 -8.52 -0.47
CA PRO A 299 -2.12 -9.09 -1.69
C PRO A 299 -3.44 -8.41 -2.10
N ALA A 300 -4.20 -7.87 -1.15
CA ALA A 300 -5.43 -7.12 -1.44
C ALA A 300 -5.11 -5.75 -2.06
N LEU A 301 -4.12 -5.05 -1.49
CA LEU A 301 -3.62 -3.77 -2.01
C LEU A 301 -3.07 -3.94 -3.43
N ALA A 302 -2.32 -5.00 -3.69
CA ALA A 302 -1.81 -5.34 -5.01
C ALA A 302 -2.93 -5.64 -6.01
N LYS A 303 -3.99 -6.36 -5.60
CA LYS A 303 -5.17 -6.58 -6.46
C LYS A 303 -5.90 -5.26 -6.78
N LEU A 304 -6.04 -4.34 -5.83
CA LEU A 304 -6.61 -3.01 -6.10
C LEU A 304 -5.75 -2.21 -7.07
N ALA A 305 -4.43 -2.19 -6.89
CA ALA A 305 -3.54 -1.48 -7.79
C ALA A 305 -3.63 -2.02 -9.24
N ARG A 306 -3.65 -3.36 -9.41
CA ARG A 306 -3.84 -4.01 -10.73
C ARG A 306 -5.24 -3.83 -11.33
N LEU A 307 -6.24 -3.59 -10.49
CA LEU A 307 -7.59 -3.26 -10.96
C LEU A 307 -7.64 -1.82 -11.47
N TRP A 308 -7.16 -0.89 -10.67
CA TRP A 308 -7.14 0.53 -11.01
C TRP A 308 -6.19 0.83 -12.17
N SER A 309 -5.15 0.03 -12.41
CA SER A 309 -4.29 0.19 -13.58
C SER A 309 -5.02 0.01 -14.92
N GLN A 310 -6.19 -0.62 -14.91
CA GLN A 310 -7.06 -0.78 -16.10
C GLN A 310 -8.04 0.38 -16.27
N TYR A 311 -8.04 1.37 -15.35
CA TYR A 311 -8.96 2.50 -15.41
C TYR A 311 -8.50 3.52 -16.45
N SER A 312 -9.45 4.31 -16.95
CA SER A 312 -9.14 5.45 -17.81
C SER A 312 -8.39 6.55 -17.06
N VAL A 313 -7.72 7.42 -17.82
CA VAL A 313 -6.98 8.57 -17.28
C VAL A 313 -7.84 9.43 -16.35
N ASP A 314 -9.08 9.73 -16.75
CA ASP A 314 -10.00 10.57 -15.96
C ASP A 314 -10.40 9.90 -14.64
N GLN A 315 -10.50 8.57 -14.63
CA GLN A 315 -10.81 7.81 -13.42
C GLN A 315 -9.64 7.77 -12.43
N ILE A 316 -8.40 7.62 -12.93
CA ILE A 316 -7.21 7.72 -12.08
C ILE A 316 -7.10 9.13 -11.51
N LYS A 317 -7.30 10.18 -12.31
CA LYS A 317 -7.31 11.57 -11.84
C LYS A 317 -8.31 11.78 -10.71
N ARG A 318 -9.56 11.31 -10.87
CA ARG A 318 -10.58 11.37 -9.81
C ARG A 318 -10.13 10.70 -8.51
N LEU A 319 -9.48 9.52 -8.60
CA LEU A 319 -8.98 8.82 -7.42
C LEU A 319 -7.86 9.62 -6.73
N VAL A 320 -6.92 10.18 -7.52
CA VAL A 320 -5.86 11.06 -6.99
C VAL A 320 -6.46 12.28 -6.32
N GLU A 321 -7.37 12.99 -6.99
CA GLU A 321 -8.04 14.17 -6.47
C GLU A 321 -8.75 13.89 -5.13
N THR A 322 -9.45 12.75 -5.03
CA THR A 322 -10.17 12.36 -3.80
C THR A 322 -9.24 12.28 -2.59
N PHE A 323 -8.08 11.63 -2.72
CA PHE A 323 -7.12 11.52 -1.61
C PHE A 323 -6.32 12.80 -1.41
N GLN A 324 -5.95 13.50 -2.49
CA GLN A 324 -5.23 14.78 -2.41
C GLN A 324 -6.06 15.84 -1.68
N GLN A 325 -7.33 15.96 -2.01
CA GLN A 325 -8.24 16.91 -1.37
C GLN A 325 -8.44 16.60 0.11
N LEU A 326 -8.52 15.32 0.49
CA LEU A 326 -8.56 14.95 1.91
C LEU A 326 -7.30 15.41 2.66
N ILE A 327 -6.12 15.16 2.08
CA ILE A 327 -4.84 15.57 2.66
C ILE A 327 -4.79 17.10 2.78
N THR A 328 -5.07 17.80 1.68
CA THR A 328 -5.07 19.26 1.63
C THR A 328 -6.09 19.89 2.58
N TYR A 329 -7.32 19.38 2.62
CA TYR A 329 -8.36 19.87 3.53
C TYR A 329 -7.93 19.73 4.99
N THR A 330 -7.43 18.55 5.37
CA THR A 330 -6.97 18.29 6.74
C THR A 330 -5.77 19.17 7.09
N VAL A 331 -4.83 19.35 6.16
CA VAL A 331 -3.62 20.18 6.38
C VAL A 331 -3.93 21.66 6.49
N ILE A 332 -4.88 22.17 5.72
CA ILE A 332 -5.25 23.59 5.78
C ILE A 332 -6.17 23.87 6.98
N SER A 333 -7.02 22.91 7.35
CA SER A 333 -7.99 23.10 8.44
C SER A 333 -7.36 22.96 9.83
N ASN A 334 -6.25 22.23 9.95
CA ASN A 334 -5.55 21.99 11.21
C ASN A 334 -4.27 22.85 11.30
N GLU A 335 -3.92 23.25 12.53
CA GLU A 335 -2.63 23.91 12.80
C GLU A 335 -1.57 22.86 13.16
N PHE A 336 -0.62 22.66 12.24
CA PHE A 336 0.56 21.83 12.48
C PHE A 336 1.74 22.67 12.97
N SER A 337 2.50 22.11 13.91
CA SER A 337 3.63 22.77 14.56
C SER A 337 4.67 21.74 14.99
N SER A 338 5.77 22.21 15.58
CA SER A 338 6.80 21.32 16.09
C SER A 338 6.33 20.34 17.18
N GLU A 339 5.22 20.63 17.86
CA GLU A 339 4.64 19.74 18.87
C GLU A 339 3.50 18.87 18.31
N ASN A 340 2.82 19.34 17.25
CA ASN A 340 1.73 18.65 16.58
C ASN A 340 2.12 18.37 15.13
N LEU A 341 2.69 17.19 14.88
CA LEU A 341 3.23 16.82 13.57
C LEU A 341 2.14 16.23 12.68
N VAL A 342 2.17 16.58 11.40
CA VAL A 342 1.30 15.99 10.38
C VAL A 342 1.47 14.46 10.27
N ASN A 343 2.63 13.94 10.64
CA ASN A 343 2.93 12.50 10.75
C ASN A 343 2.05 11.74 11.75
N GLU A 344 1.48 12.44 12.73
CA GLU A 344 0.66 11.85 13.79
C GLU A 344 -0.84 11.95 13.47
N ASP A 345 -1.22 12.66 12.40
CA ASP A 345 -2.59 12.70 11.91
C ASP A 345 -2.93 11.42 11.12
N ASP A 346 -3.71 10.54 11.75
CA ASP A 346 -4.13 9.28 11.14
C ASP A 346 -4.88 9.46 9.80
N GLY A 347 -5.62 10.57 9.64
CA GLY A 347 -6.41 10.83 8.43
C GLY A 347 -5.49 11.09 7.24
N VAL A 348 -4.53 12.01 7.42
CA VAL A 348 -3.50 12.31 6.41
C VAL A 348 -2.64 11.09 6.11
N VAL A 349 -2.20 10.36 7.15
CA VAL A 349 -1.36 9.16 6.99
C VAL A 349 -2.12 8.06 6.24
N ALA A 350 -3.38 7.81 6.61
CA ALA A 350 -4.19 6.80 5.94
C ALA A 350 -4.47 7.19 4.48
N ALA A 351 -4.84 8.45 4.22
CA ALA A 351 -5.04 8.97 2.87
C ALA A 351 -3.78 8.83 2.01
N THR A 352 -2.60 9.13 2.56
CA THR A 352 -1.31 8.99 1.87
C THR A 352 -1.02 7.52 1.51
N LYS A 353 -1.29 6.59 2.43
CA LYS A 353 -1.16 5.15 2.16
C LYS A 353 -2.13 4.67 1.08
N CYS A 354 -3.33 5.24 1.02
CA CYS A 354 -4.32 4.95 -0.01
C CYS A 354 -3.90 5.51 -1.37
N LEU A 355 -3.41 6.75 -1.40
CA LEU A 355 -2.86 7.40 -2.60
C LEU A 355 -1.67 6.61 -3.17
N LYS A 356 -0.86 5.97 -2.32
CA LYS A 356 0.23 5.07 -2.77
C LYS A 356 -0.27 3.93 -3.66
N ILE A 357 -1.45 3.37 -3.39
CA ILE A 357 -2.04 2.31 -4.22
C ILE A 357 -2.37 2.86 -5.60
N VAL A 358 -2.94 4.07 -5.66
CA VAL A 358 -3.26 4.77 -6.92
C VAL A 358 -1.98 5.13 -7.68
N TYR A 359 -0.91 5.54 -6.98
CA TYR A 359 0.40 5.80 -7.57
C TYR A 359 0.96 4.56 -8.29
N TYR A 360 0.94 3.39 -7.65
CA TYR A 360 1.39 2.17 -8.30
C TYR A 360 0.43 1.70 -9.41
N ALA A 361 -0.88 1.95 -9.28
CA ALA A 361 -1.83 1.71 -10.37
C ALA A 361 -1.52 2.59 -11.60
N ASN A 362 -1.16 3.87 -11.38
CA ASN A 362 -0.74 4.80 -12.42
C ASN A 362 0.56 4.36 -13.13
N VAL A 363 1.49 3.79 -12.37
CA VAL A 363 2.72 3.18 -12.91
C VAL A 363 2.40 1.93 -13.74
N LEU A 364 1.55 1.03 -13.22
CA LEU A 364 1.16 -0.22 -13.87
C LEU A 364 0.38 -0.02 -15.17
N GLY A 365 -0.49 0.98 -15.21
CA GLY A 365 -1.27 1.28 -16.41
C GLY A 365 -0.48 2.07 -17.46
N GLY A 366 0.70 2.58 -17.09
CA GLY A 366 1.60 3.31 -17.98
C GLY A 366 2.44 2.41 -18.87
N ASP A 367 3.40 3.01 -19.57
CA ASP A 367 4.44 2.33 -20.34
C ASP A 367 5.60 1.94 -19.40
N LEU A 368 5.69 0.64 -19.11
CA LEU A 368 6.73 0.05 -18.26
C LEU A 368 7.83 -0.57 -19.12
N ASP A 369 9.08 -0.33 -18.73
CA ASP A 369 10.24 -1.02 -19.26
C ASP A 369 10.40 -2.37 -18.54
N THR A 370 9.84 -3.43 -19.13
CA THR A 370 9.86 -4.80 -18.56
C THR A 370 11.16 -5.55 -18.86
N ASP A 371 12.01 -4.99 -19.70
CA ASP A 371 13.30 -5.58 -19.99
C ASP A 371 14.16 -5.38 -18.74
N HIS A 372 14.29 -6.42 -17.90
CA HIS A 372 15.16 -6.49 -16.73
C HIS A 372 16.63 -6.43 -17.16
N ASN A 373 17.01 -5.27 -17.70
CA ASN A 373 18.30 -4.92 -18.27
C ASN A 373 19.28 -4.53 -17.18
N GLU A 374 19.30 -5.27 -16.07
CA GLU A 374 20.27 -5.04 -15.01
C GLU A 374 21.66 -5.44 -15.54
N GLU A 375 22.65 -4.61 -15.25
CA GLU A 375 24.03 -5.06 -15.34
C GLU A 375 24.21 -6.13 -14.25
N GLU A 376 24.69 -7.33 -14.61
CA GLU A 376 25.11 -8.32 -13.61
C GLU A 376 26.21 -7.62 -12.81
N ASP A 377 25.96 -7.28 -11.54
CA ASP A 377 26.92 -6.57 -10.70
C ASP A 377 28.29 -7.26 -10.81
N ASP A 378 29.27 -6.59 -11.42
CA ASP A 378 30.67 -6.95 -11.29
C ASP A 378 31.01 -6.85 -9.81
N GLU A 379 31.35 -8.01 -9.24
CA GLU A 379 31.84 -8.29 -7.89
C GLU A 379 31.39 -7.34 -6.75
N PRO A 380 30.70 -7.85 -5.69
CA PRO A 380 30.46 -7.04 -4.50
C PRO A 380 31.79 -6.48 -3.99
N ILE A 381 31.88 -5.15 -3.83
CA ILE A 381 33.03 -4.46 -3.25
C ILE A 381 33.50 -5.29 -2.04
N PRO A 382 34.76 -5.78 -2.02
CA PRO A 382 35.20 -6.70 -0.99
C PRO A 382 34.92 -6.10 0.39
N GLU A 383 34.03 -6.74 1.15
CA GLU A 383 33.84 -6.37 2.55
C GLU A 383 35.18 -6.61 3.24
N SER A 384 35.84 -5.52 3.62
CA SER A 384 37.03 -5.59 4.47
C SER A 384 36.66 -6.42 5.70
N SER A 385 37.37 -7.52 5.93
CA SER A 385 37.08 -8.50 6.99
C SER A 385 37.33 -7.98 8.41
N GLU A 386 37.66 -6.70 8.55
CA GLU A 386 37.82 -6.02 9.82
C GLU A 386 36.49 -5.38 10.23
N LEU A 387 35.97 -5.77 11.39
CA LEU A 387 34.83 -5.07 12.02
C LEU A 387 35.18 -3.59 12.12
N THR A 388 34.51 -2.75 11.34
CA THR A 388 34.74 -1.30 11.40
C THR A 388 34.33 -0.78 12.79
N LEU A 389 34.94 0.30 13.28
CA LEU A 389 34.51 0.87 14.56
C LEU A 389 33.03 1.33 14.51
N GLN A 390 32.51 1.65 13.31
CA GLN A 390 31.09 1.87 13.04
C GLN A 390 30.24 0.66 13.46
N GLU A 391 30.69 -0.57 13.20
CA GLU A 391 30.02 -1.81 13.62
C GLU A 391 30.12 -2.02 15.14
N LEU A 392 31.29 -1.75 15.72
CA LEU A 392 31.53 -1.86 17.17
C LEU A 392 30.73 -0.82 17.98
N LEU A 393 30.48 0.36 17.41
CA LEU A 393 29.63 1.41 17.98
C LEU A 393 28.14 1.20 17.67
N GLY A 394 27.78 0.19 16.87
CA GLY A 394 26.40 -0.15 16.51
C GLY A 394 25.72 0.82 15.54
N GLU A 395 26.48 1.65 14.82
CA GLU A 395 25.96 2.63 13.88
C GLU A 395 25.50 2.01 12.55
N GLU A 396 26.05 0.87 12.13
CA GLU A 396 25.59 0.16 10.91
C GLU A 396 24.18 -0.43 11.02
N ARG A 397 23.73 -0.82 12.22
CA ARG A 397 22.35 -1.30 12.44
C ARG A 397 21.29 -0.23 12.10
N ARG A 398 21.68 1.05 12.03
CA ARG A 398 20.80 2.18 11.67
C ARG A 398 20.83 2.52 10.19
N ASN A 399 21.79 2.01 9.43
CA ASN A 399 21.98 2.29 8.01
C ASN A 399 22.04 0.95 7.26
N LYS A 400 20.89 0.32 7.02
CA LYS A 400 20.81 -0.85 6.13
C LYS A 400 21.47 -0.51 4.79
N LYS A 401 22.29 -1.43 4.26
CA LYS A 401 22.92 -1.28 2.94
C LYS A 401 21.83 -1.42 1.86
N GLY A 402 21.73 -0.43 0.98
CA GLY A 402 20.83 -0.42 -0.18
C GLY A 402 19.57 0.45 -0.03
N PRO A 403 18.93 0.83 -1.15
CA PRO A 403 17.68 1.59 -1.15
C PRO A 403 16.54 0.78 -0.52
N ARG A 404 15.66 1.47 0.21
CA ARG A 404 14.49 0.84 0.83
C ARG A 404 13.49 0.46 -0.26
N VAL A 405 13.15 -0.83 -0.35
CA VAL A 405 12.14 -1.34 -1.29
C VAL A 405 10.77 -1.35 -0.62
N ASP A 406 9.74 -0.83 -1.27
CA ASP A 406 8.37 -0.86 -0.76
C ASP A 406 7.80 -2.29 -0.88
N PRO A 407 7.20 -2.85 0.19
CA PRO A 407 6.58 -4.17 0.11
C PRO A 407 5.51 -4.32 -0.98
N LEU A 408 4.79 -3.25 -1.30
CA LEU A 408 3.79 -3.25 -2.36
C LEU A 408 4.44 -3.30 -3.75
N GLU A 409 5.60 -2.67 -3.92
CA GLU A 409 6.39 -2.70 -5.15
C GLU A 409 6.88 -4.13 -5.43
N THR A 410 7.40 -4.82 -4.41
CA THR A 410 7.78 -6.24 -4.49
C THR A 410 6.60 -7.15 -4.84
N GLU A 411 5.44 -6.98 -4.18
CA GLU A 411 4.23 -7.80 -4.43
C GLU A 411 3.65 -7.59 -5.85
N LEU A 412 3.84 -6.40 -6.40
CA LEU A 412 3.43 -6.06 -7.76
C LEU A 412 4.43 -6.53 -8.82
N GLY A 413 5.67 -6.81 -8.44
CA GLY A 413 6.74 -7.21 -9.37
C GLY A 413 7.16 -6.08 -10.31
N ILE A 414 7.05 -4.83 -9.86
CA ILE A 414 7.40 -3.63 -10.64
C ILE A 414 8.42 -2.81 -9.90
N ARG A 415 9.09 -1.89 -10.59
CA ARG A 415 9.75 -0.75 -9.93
C ARG A 415 9.23 0.56 -10.46
N ALA A 416 9.06 1.54 -9.58
CA ALA A 416 8.64 2.87 -10.02
C ALA A 416 9.61 3.49 -11.06
N SER A 417 10.89 3.14 -10.96
CA SER A 417 11.95 3.58 -11.88
C SER A 417 11.95 2.86 -13.23
N ASP A 418 11.14 1.81 -13.40
CA ASP A 418 10.93 1.13 -14.70
C ASP A 418 9.82 1.82 -15.51
N CYS A 419 9.05 2.72 -14.90
CA CYS A 419 8.02 3.48 -15.58
C CYS A 419 8.65 4.53 -16.51
N ARG A 420 8.43 4.40 -17.81
CA ARG A 420 8.86 5.40 -18.82
C ARG A 420 7.84 6.50 -18.95
N LYS A 421 6.56 6.11 -19.04
CA LYS A 421 5.45 7.04 -19.19
C LYS A 421 4.28 6.59 -18.32
N PRO A 422 4.01 7.26 -17.19
CA PRO A 422 2.85 6.95 -16.37
C PRO A 422 1.53 7.33 -17.08
N LEU A 423 0.38 6.82 -16.60
CA LEU A 423 -0.94 7.22 -17.15
C LEU A 423 -1.21 8.72 -16.98
N ILE A 424 -0.83 9.28 -15.82
CA ILE A 424 -0.84 10.71 -15.49
C ILE A 424 0.53 11.14 -14.93
N SER A 425 0.84 12.43 -15.06
CA SER A 425 2.11 12.99 -14.58
C SER A 425 2.34 12.69 -13.09
N PHE A 426 3.58 12.38 -12.72
CA PHE A 426 3.95 12.20 -11.30
C PHE A 426 3.78 13.48 -10.49
N GLU A 427 3.78 14.64 -11.13
CA GLU A 427 3.55 15.94 -10.47
C GLU A 427 2.14 16.04 -9.88
N GLU A 428 1.14 15.36 -10.45
CA GLU A 428 -0.24 15.31 -9.93
C GLU A 428 -0.32 14.65 -8.54
N PHE A 429 0.69 13.87 -8.17
CA PHE A 429 0.77 13.22 -6.86
C PHE A 429 1.44 14.08 -5.80
N ILE A 430 2.06 15.20 -6.15
CA ILE A 430 2.71 16.11 -5.20
C ILE A 430 1.64 16.91 -4.44
N ASN A 431 1.75 16.98 -3.11
CA ASN A 431 0.85 17.78 -2.29
C ASN A 431 1.60 18.99 -1.69
N GLU A 432 1.50 20.17 -2.29
CA GLU A 432 2.24 21.35 -1.81
C GLU A 432 1.92 21.75 -0.36
N PRO A 433 0.64 21.82 0.08
CA PRO A 433 0.33 22.16 1.47
C PRO A 433 0.98 21.22 2.49
N LEU A 434 1.04 19.92 2.20
CA LEU A 434 1.74 18.95 3.03
C LEU A 434 3.24 19.24 3.09
N ASN A 435 3.86 19.58 1.96
CA ASN A 435 5.30 19.88 1.90
C ASN A 435 5.66 21.13 2.72
N ASP A 436 4.77 22.12 2.79
CA ASP A 436 4.98 23.36 3.57
C ASP A 436 4.96 23.11 5.09
N VAL A 437 4.15 22.17 5.57
CA VAL A 437 4.01 21.87 7.00
C VAL A 437 4.91 20.74 7.49
N LEU A 438 5.53 19.98 6.58
CA LEU A 438 6.32 18.80 6.92
C LEU A 438 7.68 19.18 7.51
N GLU A 439 7.89 18.85 8.78
CA GLU A 439 9.19 18.98 9.45
C GLU A 439 10.12 17.82 9.09
N MET A 440 10.95 18.03 8.06
CA MET A 440 11.78 16.99 7.45
C MET A 440 12.86 16.42 8.39
N ASP A 441 13.38 17.18 9.35
CA ASP A 441 14.33 16.69 10.35
C ASP A 441 13.72 15.58 11.22
N LYS A 442 12.45 15.75 11.60
CA LYS A 442 11.69 14.77 12.37
C LYS A 442 11.22 13.61 11.50
N ASP A 443 10.70 13.89 10.30
CA ASP A 443 10.28 12.85 9.36
C ASP A 443 11.43 11.90 9.03
N TYR A 444 12.62 12.44 8.76
CA TYR A 444 13.83 11.66 8.51
C TYR A 444 14.23 10.80 9.73
N THR A 445 14.06 11.33 10.94
CA THR A 445 14.31 10.54 12.16
C THR A 445 13.34 9.35 12.24
N PHE A 446 12.07 9.54 11.92
CA PHE A 446 11.08 8.46 11.86
C PHE A 446 11.42 7.45 10.75
N PHE A 447 11.90 7.93 9.60
CA PHE A 447 12.35 7.09 8.49
C PHE A 447 13.48 6.14 8.91
N LYS A 448 14.49 6.64 9.64
CA LYS A 448 15.67 5.86 10.08
C LYS A 448 15.42 4.95 11.28
N VAL A 449 14.57 5.35 12.23
CA VAL A 449 14.34 4.59 13.47
C VAL A 449 13.46 3.35 13.24
N GLU A 450 12.73 3.28 12.12
CA GLU A 450 11.90 2.13 11.72
C GLU A 450 10.95 1.61 12.82
N THR A 451 10.33 2.51 13.58
CA THR A 451 9.31 2.13 14.56
C THR A 451 7.93 2.03 13.90
N GLU A 452 7.23 0.92 14.10
CA GLU A 452 5.85 0.73 13.63
C GLU A 452 4.87 1.80 14.12
N SER A 453 5.22 2.51 15.20
CA SER A 453 4.38 3.53 15.84
C SER A 453 4.40 4.89 15.16
N LYS A 454 5.37 5.18 14.28
CA LYS A 454 5.51 6.51 13.66
C LYS A 454 5.63 6.40 12.15
N PHE A 455 4.78 7.15 11.45
CA PHE A 455 4.79 7.20 10.00
C PHE A 455 5.81 8.24 9.50
N SER A 456 6.45 7.96 8.36
CA SER A 456 7.33 8.90 7.66
C SER A 456 6.88 9.03 6.21
N PHE A 457 6.74 10.27 5.74
CA PHE A 457 6.40 10.59 4.37
C PHE A 457 7.54 10.29 3.40
N MET A 458 8.79 10.20 3.86
CA MET A 458 9.91 9.67 3.05
C MET A 458 9.69 8.22 2.58
N THR A 459 8.78 7.46 3.21
CA THR A 459 8.37 6.14 2.69
C THR A 459 7.43 6.22 1.48
N CYS A 460 6.88 7.40 1.20
CA CYS A 460 5.97 7.69 0.10
C CYS A 460 6.52 8.87 -0.72
N PRO A 461 7.70 8.73 -1.38
CA PRO A 461 8.39 9.88 -1.99
C PRO A 461 7.60 10.54 -3.13
N PHE A 462 6.61 9.88 -3.72
CA PHE A 462 5.78 10.45 -4.79
C PHE A 462 4.98 11.70 -4.35
N ILE A 463 4.69 11.86 -3.05
CA ILE A 463 3.92 13.00 -2.54
C ILE A 463 4.78 14.24 -2.27
N LEU A 464 6.10 14.06 -2.22
CA LEU A 464 7.06 15.09 -1.86
C LEU A 464 7.56 15.82 -3.11
N ASN A 465 7.67 17.14 -3.02
CA ASN A 465 8.26 17.95 -4.07
C ASN A 465 9.80 17.84 -4.05
N ALA A 466 10.46 18.42 -5.07
CA ALA A 466 11.92 18.34 -5.22
C ALA A 466 12.68 19.00 -4.06
N VAL A 467 12.16 20.10 -3.52
CA VAL A 467 12.78 20.86 -2.42
C VAL A 467 12.79 20.03 -1.14
N THR A 468 11.64 19.45 -0.79
CA THR A 468 11.47 18.61 0.40
C THR A 468 12.33 17.33 0.30
N LYS A 469 12.40 16.71 -0.88
CA LYS A 469 13.30 15.58 -1.15
C LYS A 469 14.78 15.96 -0.96
N ASN A 470 15.19 17.12 -1.49
CA ASN A 470 16.55 17.63 -1.31
C ASN A 470 16.88 17.85 0.19
N LEU A 471 15.92 18.37 0.96
CA LEU A 471 16.10 18.55 2.40
C LEU A 471 16.28 17.20 3.15
N GLY A 472 15.54 16.17 2.76
CA GLY A 472 15.73 14.80 3.28
C GLY A 472 17.13 14.24 2.99
N LEU A 473 17.60 14.40 1.75
CA LEU A 473 18.98 14.04 1.35
C LEU A 473 20.03 14.83 2.13
N TYR A 474 19.79 16.14 2.32
CA TYR A 474 20.66 17.00 3.10
C TYR A 474 20.81 16.51 4.54
N TYR A 475 19.73 16.13 5.22
CA TYR A 475 19.82 15.56 6.58
C TYR A 475 20.56 14.23 6.60
N ASP A 476 20.33 13.35 5.61
CA ASP A 476 21.05 12.08 5.49
C ASP A 476 22.55 12.28 5.39
N ASN A 477 22.96 13.13 4.46
CA ASN A 477 24.37 13.45 4.23
C ASN A 477 24.99 14.11 5.47
N ARG A 478 24.29 15.09 6.06
CA ARG A 478 24.78 15.84 7.22
C ARG A 478 24.98 14.92 8.44
N ILE A 479 24.03 14.05 8.72
CA ILE A 479 24.12 13.09 9.84
C ILE A 479 25.27 12.12 9.59
N ARG A 480 25.44 11.63 8.36
CA ARG A 480 26.55 10.75 7.99
C ARG A 480 27.90 11.47 8.16
N MET A 481 28.06 12.69 7.65
CA MET A 481 29.27 13.49 7.85
C MET A 481 29.60 13.72 9.33
N TYR A 482 28.59 14.01 10.17
CA TYR A 482 28.79 14.18 11.60
C TYR A 482 29.21 12.88 12.29
N SER A 483 28.66 11.73 11.89
CA SER A 483 29.08 10.40 12.37
C SER A 483 30.56 10.16 12.02
N GLU A 484 30.96 10.33 10.76
CA GLU A 484 32.36 10.14 10.33
C GLU A 484 33.32 11.07 11.07
N ARG A 485 32.93 12.33 11.27
CA ARG A 485 33.72 13.32 12.03
C ARG A 485 33.89 12.91 13.49
N ARG A 486 32.82 12.44 14.15
CA ARG A 486 32.86 11.99 15.54
C ARG A 486 33.76 10.76 15.69
N ILE A 487 33.68 9.82 14.76
CA ILE A 487 34.48 8.60 14.77
C ILE A 487 35.95 8.92 14.53
N THR A 488 36.25 9.78 13.55
CA THR A 488 37.62 10.26 13.28
C THR A 488 38.24 10.96 14.50
N ALA A 489 37.45 11.78 15.20
CA ALA A 489 37.89 12.44 16.43
C ALA A 489 38.17 11.43 17.56
N LEU A 490 37.30 10.42 17.73
CA LEU A 490 37.51 9.35 18.71
C LEU A 490 38.78 8.54 18.40
N TYR A 491 38.99 8.16 17.14
CA TYR A 491 40.21 7.49 16.68
C TYR A 491 41.46 8.31 17.00
N SER A 492 41.41 9.62 16.75
CA SER A 492 42.54 10.51 17.01
C SER A 492 42.91 10.56 18.49
N LEU A 493 41.92 10.46 19.38
CA LEU A 493 42.12 10.37 20.82
C LEU A 493 42.67 9.02 21.27
N VAL A 494 42.24 7.92 20.66
CA VAL A 494 42.62 6.54 21.06
C VAL A 494 43.99 6.13 20.52
N GLN A 495 44.28 6.42 19.24
CA GLN A 495 45.51 6.01 18.58
C GLN A 495 46.61 7.09 18.61
N GLY A 496 46.31 8.30 19.10
CA GLY A 496 47.26 9.41 19.18
C GLY A 496 47.70 9.97 17.82
N GLN A 497 47.10 9.52 16.71
CA GLN A 497 47.28 10.07 15.37
C GLN A 497 46.31 11.24 15.15
N GLN A 498 46.77 12.33 14.55
CA GLN A 498 45.88 13.44 14.16
C GLN A 498 45.25 13.10 12.80
N LEU A 499 44.10 12.43 12.80
CA LEU A 499 43.35 12.17 11.58
C LEU A 499 42.51 13.40 11.21
N ASN A 500 42.42 13.71 9.92
CA ASN A 500 41.65 14.86 9.44
C ASN A 500 40.14 14.53 9.43
N PRO A 501 39.29 15.31 10.13
CA PRO A 501 37.84 15.11 10.13
C PRO A 501 37.15 15.49 8.80
N TYR A 502 37.86 16.14 7.88
CA TYR A 502 37.35 16.56 6.59
C TYR A 502 38.03 15.82 5.44
N LEU A 503 37.31 15.70 4.32
CA LEU A 503 37.90 15.33 3.03
C LEU A 503 38.62 16.56 2.48
N ARG A 504 39.92 16.69 2.79
CA ARG A 504 40.72 17.85 2.38
C ARG A 504 41.30 17.64 0.98
N LEU A 505 40.89 18.51 0.05
CA LEU A 505 41.44 18.58 -1.31
C LEU A 505 42.26 19.86 -1.45
N LYS A 506 43.58 19.71 -1.58
CA LYS A 506 44.49 20.82 -1.88
C LYS A 506 44.84 20.75 -3.36
N VAL A 507 44.43 21.76 -4.12
CA VAL A 507 44.55 21.76 -5.59
C VAL A 507 45.10 23.09 -6.10
N ARG A 508 45.79 23.07 -7.25
CA ARG A 508 46.24 24.29 -7.95
C ARG A 508 45.19 24.70 -8.98
N ARG A 509 44.92 26.00 -9.11
CA ARG A 509 43.94 26.52 -10.08
C ARG A 509 44.21 26.13 -11.53
N ASP A 510 45.48 26.04 -11.90
CA ASP A 510 45.86 25.72 -13.28
C ASP A 510 45.91 24.20 -13.55
N HIS A 511 45.67 23.36 -12.54
CA HIS A 511 45.78 21.89 -12.61
C HIS A 511 44.70 21.22 -11.75
N VAL A 512 43.46 21.75 -11.79
CA VAL A 512 42.40 21.32 -10.87
C VAL A 512 42.05 19.84 -11.08
N ILE A 513 41.93 19.41 -12.34
CA ILE A 513 41.61 18.03 -12.71
C ILE A 513 42.71 17.07 -12.26
N ASP A 514 43.96 17.34 -12.64
CA ASP A 514 45.11 16.47 -12.31
C ASP A 514 45.29 16.32 -10.80
N ASP A 515 45.29 17.43 -10.06
CA ASP A 515 45.50 17.43 -8.62
C ASP A 515 44.33 16.76 -7.88
N ALA A 516 43.09 16.97 -8.34
CA ALA A 516 41.91 16.33 -7.77
C ALA A 516 41.89 14.83 -8.04
N LEU A 517 42.23 14.39 -9.26
CA LEU A 517 42.30 12.98 -9.65
C LEU A 517 43.29 12.24 -8.77
N VAL A 518 44.55 12.71 -8.74
CA VAL A 518 45.60 12.09 -7.92
C VAL A 518 45.17 12.02 -6.46
N ARG A 519 44.57 13.10 -5.92
CA ARG A 519 44.21 13.14 -4.51
C ARG A 519 43.03 12.24 -4.18
N LEU A 520 41.98 12.24 -5.00
CA LEU A 520 40.78 11.44 -4.77
C LEU A 520 41.05 9.94 -5.00
N GLU A 521 41.88 9.58 -5.98
CA GLU A 521 42.31 8.19 -6.19
C GLU A 521 43.12 7.69 -4.98
N MET A 522 44.10 8.46 -4.50
CA MET A 522 44.86 8.08 -3.30
C MET A 522 43.94 7.85 -2.09
N ILE A 523 42.96 8.73 -1.88
CA ILE A 523 42.02 8.62 -0.76
C ILE A 523 41.12 7.39 -0.93
N ALA A 524 40.61 7.14 -2.13
CA ALA A 524 39.80 5.97 -2.43
C ALA A 524 40.58 4.66 -2.23
N MET A 525 41.88 4.63 -2.54
CA MET A 525 42.73 3.45 -2.33
C MET A 525 43.10 3.22 -0.85
N GLU A 526 43.34 4.29 -0.08
CA GLU A 526 43.73 4.20 1.33
C GLU A 526 42.53 3.89 2.24
N ASN A 527 41.47 4.68 2.14
CA ASN A 527 40.24 4.51 2.91
C ASN A 527 39.03 5.12 2.18
N PRO A 528 38.24 4.32 1.45
CA PRO A 528 37.05 4.79 0.74
C PRO A 528 36.02 5.53 1.62
N ALA A 529 35.98 5.26 2.94
CA ALA A 529 35.07 5.93 3.85
C ALA A 529 35.37 7.43 4.00
N ASP A 530 36.59 7.86 3.72
CA ASP A 530 36.98 9.28 3.77
C ASP A 530 36.25 10.12 2.71
N LEU A 531 35.79 9.52 1.60
CA LEU A 531 34.96 10.19 0.60
C LEU A 531 33.59 10.62 1.16
N LYS A 532 33.16 10.03 2.29
CA LYS A 532 31.93 10.37 3.01
C LYS A 532 32.17 11.39 4.13
N LYS A 533 33.38 11.96 4.24
CA LYS A 533 33.63 13.12 5.11
C LYS A 533 33.13 14.39 4.41
N GLN A 534 32.89 15.44 5.20
CA GLN A 534 32.57 16.75 4.65
C GLN A 534 33.76 17.27 3.82
N LEU A 535 33.47 17.75 2.60
CA LEU A 535 34.48 18.30 1.69
C LEU A 535 35.06 19.60 2.25
N TYR A 536 36.36 19.77 2.08
CA TYR A 536 37.07 21.00 2.41
C TYR A 536 38.14 21.26 1.34
N VAL A 537 37.94 22.30 0.53
CA VAL A 537 38.84 22.62 -0.58
C VAL A 537 39.80 23.75 -0.22
N GLU A 538 41.05 23.62 -0.65
CA GLU A 538 42.09 24.63 -0.52
C GLU A 538 42.82 24.84 -1.85
N PHE A 539 42.75 26.06 -2.40
CA PHE A 539 43.61 26.44 -3.52
C PHE A 539 45.03 26.77 -3.03
N GLU A 540 46.02 26.14 -3.66
CA GLU A 540 47.42 26.32 -3.27
C GLU A 540 47.86 27.79 -3.45
N GLY A 541 48.40 28.37 -2.37
CA GLY A 541 48.87 29.75 -2.36
C GLY A 541 47.80 30.79 -2.04
N GLU A 542 46.54 30.37 -1.82
CA GLU A 542 45.42 31.26 -1.53
C GLU A 542 45.03 31.23 -0.05
N GLN A 543 44.69 32.41 0.48
CA GLN A 543 44.12 32.52 1.82
C GLN A 543 42.61 32.49 1.73
N GLY A 544 42.00 31.38 2.17
CA GLY A 544 40.56 31.22 2.25
C GLY A 544 40.21 30.09 3.20
N VAL A 545 39.19 30.29 4.04
CA VAL A 545 38.58 29.22 4.83
C VAL A 545 37.36 28.75 4.05
N ASP A 546 37.26 27.46 3.79
CA ASP A 546 36.13 26.91 3.06
C ASP A 546 34.90 26.80 3.97
N GLU A 547 34.01 27.78 3.86
CA GLU A 547 32.66 27.73 4.42
C GLU A 547 31.61 27.25 3.38
N GLY A 548 32.07 26.64 2.29
CA GLY A 548 31.28 26.12 1.17
C GLY A 548 31.47 26.88 -0.14
N GLY A 549 31.95 28.13 -0.08
CA GLY A 549 32.21 28.95 -1.27
C GLY A 549 33.35 28.42 -2.13
N VAL A 550 34.46 27.98 -1.50
CA VAL A 550 35.63 27.44 -2.22
C VAL A 550 35.29 26.08 -2.81
N SER A 551 34.57 25.23 -2.06
CA SER A 551 34.01 23.98 -2.60
C SER A 551 33.13 24.20 -3.82
N LYS A 552 32.24 25.21 -3.80
CA LYS A 552 31.38 25.53 -4.95
C LYS A 552 32.20 25.97 -6.17
N GLU A 553 33.19 26.83 -5.97
CA GLU A 553 34.10 27.27 -7.04
C GLU A 553 34.86 26.08 -7.64
N PHE A 554 35.38 25.18 -6.80
CA PHE A 554 36.02 23.95 -7.26
C PHE A 554 35.11 23.11 -8.16
N PHE A 555 33.87 22.88 -7.74
CA PHE A 555 32.90 22.15 -8.55
C PHE A 555 32.62 22.82 -9.90
N GLN A 556 32.54 24.16 -9.94
CA GLN A 556 32.34 24.91 -11.17
C GLN A 556 33.52 24.76 -12.13
N LEU A 557 34.76 24.90 -11.64
CA LEU A 557 35.97 24.75 -12.46
C LEU A 557 36.07 23.33 -13.05
N VAL A 558 35.82 22.31 -12.22
CA VAL A 558 35.87 20.91 -12.68
C VAL A 558 34.81 20.63 -13.76
N VAL A 559 33.57 21.10 -13.57
CA VAL A 559 32.49 20.91 -14.54
C VAL A 559 32.81 21.65 -15.84
N GLU A 560 33.27 22.91 -15.77
CA GLU A 560 33.64 23.70 -16.95
C GLU A 560 34.77 23.03 -17.76
N GLU A 561 35.78 22.48 -17.09
CA GLU A 561 36.93 21.84 -17.73
C GLU A 561 36.58 20.48 -18.33
N ILE A 562 35.77 19.65 -17.65
CA ILE A 562 35.40 18.30 -18.11
C ILE A 562 34.43 18.32 -19.30
N PHE A 563 33.52 19.31 -19.34
CA PHE A 563 32.60 19.48 -20.48
C PHE A 563 33.16 20.39 -21.58
N ASN A 564 34.41 20.82 -21.46
CA ASN A 564 35.08 21.55 -22.53
C ASN A 564 35.29 20.65 -23.75
N PRO A 565 34.81 21.04 -24.96
CA PRO A 565 35.05 20.28 -26.19
C PRO A 565 36.52 19.96 -26.46
N ASP A 566 37.45 20.80 -25.99
CA ASP A 566 38.90 20.60 -26.18
C ASP A 566 39.44 19.37 -25.42
N ILE A 567 38.83 18.99 -24.28
CA ILE A 567 39.21 17.81 -23.51
C ILE A 567 38.69 16.52 -24.17
N GLY A 568 37.62 16.64 -24.96
CA GLY A 568 37.09 15.54 -25.77
C GLY A 568 36.46 14.38 -25.00
N MET A 569 36.16 14.52 -23.70
CA MET A 569 35.48 13.48 -22.90
C MET A 569 34.00 13.31 -23.24
N PHE A 570 33.33 14.41 -23.53
CA PHE A 570 31.90 14.46 -23.86
C PHE A 570 31.68 15.20 -25.18
N THR A 571 30.63 14.81 -25.90
CA THR A 571 30.12 15.52 -27.06
C THR A 571 28.84 16.26 -26.68
N TYR A 572 28.74 17.52 -27.07
CA TYR A 572 27.53 18.32 -26.91
C TYR A 572 26.67 18.21 -28.15
N ASP A 573 25.39 17.90 -27.98
CA ASP A 573 24.40 17.92 -29.05
C ASP A 573 23.63 19.24 -29.03
N GLU A 574 23.76 20.03 -30.11
CA GLU A 574 23.12 21.36 -30.21
C GLU A 574 21.58 21.27 -30.29
N SER A 575 21.03 20.11 -30.68
CA SER A 575 19.59 19.97 -30.87
C SER A 575 18.84 19.73 -29.56
N THR A 576 19.42 18.90 -28.69
CA THR A 576 18.87 18.54 -27.38
C THR A 576 19.45 19.37 -26.24
N ALA A 577 20.57 20.07 -26.47
CA ALA A 577 21.37 20.76 -25.47
C ALA A 577 21.89 19.85 -24.36
N LEU A 578 22.18 18.58 -24.69
CA LEU A 578 22.65 17.55 -23.76
C LEU A 578 24.07 17.10 -24.09
N PHE A 579 24.78 16.61 -23.07
CA PHE A 579 26.09 15.99 -23.20
C PHE A 579 25.98 14.46 -23.28
N TRP A 580 26.80 13.85 -24.13
CA TRP A 580 26.95 12.40 -24.20
C TRP A 580 28.42 11.99 -24.16
N PHE A 581 28.71 10.78 -23.66
CA PHE A 581 30.08 10.26 -23.59
C PHE A 581 30.69 10.16 -24.99
N ASN A 582 31.89 10.71 -25.19
CA ASN A 582 32.60 10.60 -26.47
C ASN A 582 33.24 9.20 -26.60
N PRO A 583 32.79 8.33 -27.52
CA PRO A 583 33.38 7.00 -27.70
C PRO A 583 34.80 7.03 -28.24
N SER A 584 35.24 8.18 -28.79
CA SER A 584 36.59 8.40 -29.34
C SER A 584 37.45 9.27 -28.41
N SER A 585 37.10 9.38 -27.12
CA SER A 585 37.92 10.10 -26.14
C SER A 585 39.32 9.49 -26.06
N PHE A 586 40.34 10.35 -26.03
CA PHE A 586 41.74 9.95 -25.79
C PHE A 586 42.13 10.02 -24.32
N GLU A 587 41.24 10.53 -23.47
CA GLU A 587 41.43 10.59 -22.01
C GLU A 587 41.29 9.20 -21.38
N ASN A 588 41.91 9.01 -20.23
CA ASN A 588 41.97 7.72 -19.54
C ASN A 588 40.72 7.46 -18.67
N GLU A 589 40.56 6.23 -18.17
CA GLU A 589 39.48 5.84 -17.24
C GLU A 589 39.46 6.68 -15.95
N GLY A 590 40.61 7.21 -15.54
CA GLY A 590 40.75 8.05 -14.35
C GLY A 590 39.91 9.34 -14.41
N GLN A 591 39.85 10.01 -15.56
CA GLN A 591 39.05 11.23 -15.74
C GLN A 591 37.55 10.95 -15.64
N PHE A 592 37.08 9.83 -16.20
CA PHE A 592 35.70 9.38 -16.06
C PHE A 592 35.36 8.98 -14.61
N THR A 593 36.32 8.37 -13.91
CA THR A 593 36.20 8.09 -12.48
C THR A 593 36.12 9.38 -11.66
N LEU A 594 36.95 10.38 -11.97
CA LEU A 594 36.96 11.68 -11.32
C LEU A 594 35.59 12.37 -11.44
N ILE A 595 35.03 12.49 -12.65
CA ILE A 595 33.71 13.13 -12.80
C ILE A 595 32.62 12.37 -12.03
N GLY A 596 32.68 11.03 -11.99
CA GLY A 596 31.78 10.21 -11.17
C GLY A 596 31.89 10.54 -9.67
N ILE A 597 33.12 10.63 -9.14
CA ILE A 597 33.36 11.02 -7.74
C ILE A 597 32.89 12.45 -7.50
N VAL A 598 33.16 13.39 -8.41
CA VAL A 598 32.78 14.80 -8.30
C VAL A 598 31.26 14.97 -8.28
N LEU A 599 30.53 14.28 -9.16
CA LEU A 599 29.06 14.23 -9.15
C LEU A 599 28.55 13.70 -7.81
N GLY A 600 29.13 12.60 -7.30
CA GLY A 600 28.79 12.05 -6.00
C GLY A 600 29.06 13.01 -4.83
N LEU A 601 30.22 13.65 -4.82
CA LEU A 601 30.61 14.64 -3.81
C LEU A 601 29.70 15.87 -3.85
N ALA A 602 29.28 16.32 -5.02
CA ALA A 602 28.37 17.45 -5.15
C ALA A 602 27.00 17.14 -4.54
N ILE A 603 26.42 15.98 -4.84
CA ILE A 603 25.19 15.49 -4.21
C ILE A 603 25.38 15.41 -2.69
N TYR A 604 26.49 14.82 -2.25
CA TYR A 604 26.77 14.61 -0.83
C TYR A 604 26.96 15.91 -0.04
N ASN A 605 27.55 16.94 -0.65
CA ASN A 605 27.78 18.25 -0.04
C ASN A 605 26.65 19.26 -0.34
N ASN A 606 25.51 18.80 -0.87
CA ASN A 606 24.36 19.62 -1.24
C ASN A 606 24.71 20.78 -2.18
N CYS A 607 25.59 20.51 -3.15
CA CYS A 607 25.98 21.42 -4.21
C CYS A 607 25.31 21.00 -5.52
N ILE A 608 24.52 21.90 -6.12
CA ILE A 608 23.89 21.66 -7.42
C ILE A 608 24.93 21.94 -8.51
N LEU A 609 25.10 20.98 -9.42
CA LEU A 609 25.94 21.14 -10.60
C LEU A 609 25.07 21.42 -11.82
N ASP A 610 25.58 22.25 -12.72
CA ASP A 610 24.92 22.60 -13.98
C ASP A 610 25.27 21.57 -15.07
N VAL A 611 24.80 20.34 -14.91
CA VAL A 611 25.12 19.21 -15.78
C VAL A 611 23.87 18.70 -16.48
N HIS A 612 23.94 18.62 -17.81
CA HIS A 612 22.81 18.29 -18.67
C HIS A 612 23.05 16.96 -19.37
N PHE A 613 22.58 15.87 -18.75
CA PHE A 613 22.66 14.53 -19.33
C PHE A 613 21.29 14.03 -19.80
N PRO A 614 21.23 13.19 -20.86
CA PRO A 614 20.02 12.46 -21.19
C PRO A 614 19.63 11.48 -20.09
N MET A 615 18.34 11.15 -19.99
CA MET A 615 17.79 10.32 -18.91
C MET A 615 18.50 8.96 -18.79
N VAL A 616 18.99 8.41 -19.91
CA VAL A 616 19.73 7.15 -19.96
C VAL A 616 20.97 7.13 -19.05
N VAL A 617 21.65 8.27 -18.86
CA VAL A 617 22.83 8.33 -17.99
C VAL A 617 22.42 8.04 -16.54
N TYR A 618 21.33 8.63 -16.07
CA TYR A 618 20.82 8.38 -14.72
C TYR A 618 20.29 6.95 -14.57
N ARG A 619 19.71 6.34 -15.62
CA ARG A 619 19.35 4.91 -15.61
C ARG A 619 20.58 4.02 -15.48
N LYS A 620 21.67 4.34 -16.18
CA LYS A 620 22.95 3.62 -16.06
C LYS A 620 23.56 3.76 -14.68
N LEU A 621 23.50 4.94 -14.05
CA LEU A 621 23.94 5.14 -12.66
C LEU A 621 23.13 4.31 -11.65
N MET A 622 21.91 3.90 -12.01
CA MET A 622 21.07 3.00 -11.21
C MET A 622 21.29 1.51 -11.56
N GLY A 623 22.33 1.15 -12.32
CA GLY A 623 22.66 -0.23 -12.70
C GLY A 623 21.84 -0.79 -13.86
N LYS A 624 21.11 0.06 -14.62
CA LYS A 624 20.31 -0.38 -15.78
C LYS A 624 21.05 -0.14 -17.09
N LYS A 625 21.03 -1.10 -18.00
CA LYS A 625 21.55 -0.92 -19.37
C LYS A 625 20.64 0.04 -20.16
N GLY A 626 21.27 0.75 -21.09
CA GLY A 626 20.54 1.58 -22.05
C GLY A 626 19.79 0.71 -23.06
N THR A 627 18.61 1.16 -23.49
CA THR A 627 17.76 0.46 -24.47
C THR A 627 17.63 1.26 -25.76
N PHE A 628 17.07 0.65 -26.81
CA PHE A 628 16.79 1.36 -28.06
C PHE A 628 15.86 2.57 -27.85
N ARG A 629 14.92 2.48 -26.89
CA ARG A 629 14.02 3.57 -26.55
C ARG A 629 14.76 4.79 -25.98
N ASP A 630 15.83 4.56 -25.23
CA ASP A 630 16.66 5.62 -24.65
C ASP A 630 17.34 6.49 -25.72
N LEU A 631 17.57 5.95 -26.92
CA LEU A 631 18.22 6.69 -28.01
C LEU A 631 17.38 7.87 -28.50
N ALA A 632 16.06 7.77 -28.43
CA ALA A 632 15.15 8.84 -28.87
C ALA A 632 15.24 10.10 -28.00
N ASP A 633 15.71 9.97 -26.75
CA ASP A 633 15.87 11.08 -25.82
C ASP A 633 17.30 11.65 -25.84
N SER A 634 18.27 10.95 -26.47
CA SER A 634 19.69 11.31 -26.46
C SER A 634 20.20 11.97 -27.75
N HIS A 635 19.47 11.84 -28.86
CA HIS A 635 19.80 12.33 -30.20
C HIS A 635 18.50 12.65 -30.96
#